data_AF-A0A950CT20-F1
#
_entry.id   AF-A0A950CT20-F1
#
_cell.length_a   1.000
_cell.length_b   1.000
_cell.length_c   1.000
_cell.angle_alpha   90.00
_cell.angle_beta   90.00
_cell.angle_gamma   90.00
#
_symmetry.space_group_name_H-M   'P 1'
#
loop_
_entity.id
_entity.type
_entity.pdbx_description
1 polymer ?
#
loop_
_entity_poly.entity_id
_entity_poly.type
_entity_poly.pdbx_seq_one_letter_code
_entity_poly.pdbx_strand_id
1 'polypeptide(L)'
;MARRLAEAIEAAGLPCQTFVDGMAVQIDSVTSYEPDALVRCGERLPPDAVKVVDPLIVVEVGSPSSLGRDTGVKFTDYFRLPSLGII
;
A
#
# COMPACT_ATOMS: atom_id res chain seq x y z
N MET A 1 -0.47 -0.64 13.56
CA MET A 1 0.48 -1.11 12.54
C MET A 1 1.32 0.04 11.99
N ALA A 2 0.71 0.99 11.28
CA ALA A 2 1.41 2.05 10.54
C ALA A 2 2.48 2.83 11.33
N ARG A 3 2.23 3.17 12.60
CA ARG A 3 3.24 3.80 13.46
C ARG A 3 4.54 2.99 13.55
N ARG A 4 4.45 1.67 13.73
CA ARG A 4 5.63 0.80 13.82
C ARG A 4 6.38 0.71 12.49
N LEU A 5 5.64 0.77 11.38
CA LEU A 5 6.23 0.80 10.05
C LEU A 5 6.98 2.12 9.79
N ALA A 6 6.37 3.25 10.17
CA ALA A 6 7.01 4.56 10.09
C ALA A 6 8.29 4.63 10.97
N GLU A 7 8.21 4.17 12.22
CA GLU A 7 9.38 4.09 13.12
C GLU A 7 10.50 3.21 12.54
N ALA A 8 10.17 2.07 11.93
CA ALA A 8 11.16 1.19 11.31
C ALA A 8 11.83 1.82 10.08
N ILE A 9 11.07 2.54 9.25
CA ILE A 9 11.60 3.29 8.11
C ILE A 9 12.56 4.39 8.58
N GLU A 10 12.15 5.15 9.59
CA GLU A 10 12.97 6.22 10.19
C GLU A 10 14.27 5.65 10.78
N ALA A 11 14.17 4.57 11.56
CA ALA A 11 15.33 3.90 12.14
C ALA A 11 16.29 3.33 11.08
N ALA A 12 15.77 2.90 9.92
CA ALA A 12 16.55 2.42 8.80
C ALA A 12 17.13 3.55 7.91
N GLY A 13 16.76 4.82 8.15
CA GLY A 13 17.21 5.95 7.36
C GLY A 13 16.77 5.90 5.90
N LEU A 14 15.67 5.20 5.61
CA LEU A 14 15.20 5.01 4.25
C LEU A 14 14.38 6.22 3.78
N PRO A 15 14.51 6.65 2.50
CA PRO A 15 13.74 7.75 1.93
C PRO A 15 12.32 7.29 1.56
N CYS A 16 11.59 6.79 2.55
CA CYS A 16 10.28 6.19 2.40
C CYS A 16 9.26 6.85 3.32
N GLN A 17 7.99 6.75 2.92
CA GLN A 17 6.86 7.26 3.66
C GLN A 17 5.81 6.17 3.79
N THR A 18 5.31 6.02 5.03
CA THR A 18 4.12 5.24 5.32
C THR A 18 2.89 6.12 5.09
N PHE A 19 1.92 5.59 4.36
CA PHE A 19 0.60 6.18 4.21
C PHE A 19 -0.43 5.27 4.87
N VAL A 20 -1.42 5.88 5.48
CA VAL A 20 -2.60 5.26 6.10
C VAL A 20 -3.83 5.95 5.52
N ASP A 21 -4.98 5.27 5.52
CA ASP A 21 -6.33 5.76 5.22
C ASP A 21 -6.45 6.87 4.15
N GLY A 22 -7.20 6.60 3.08
CA GLY A 22 -7.49 7.59 2.04
C GLY A 22 -6.46 7.69 0.90
N MET A 23 -5.41 6.86 0.90
CA MET A 23 -4.54 6.68 -0.25
C MET A 23 -4.90 5.40 -1.01
N ALA A 24 -5.26 5.52 -2.28
CA ALA A 24 -5.53 4.37 -3.13
C ALA A 24 -4.28 3.89 -3.87
N VAL A 25 -4.05 2.58 -3.90
CA VAL A 25 -3.11 1.94 -4.82
C VAL A 25 -3.82 1.71 -6.15
N GLN A 26 -3.28 2.28 -7.21
CA GLN A 26 -3.81 2.10 -8.56
C GLN A 26 -3.18 0.87 -9.21
N ILE A 27 -4.02 -0.08 -9.63
CA ILE A 27 -3.59 -1.30 -10.34
C ILE A 27 -3.58 -1.07 -11.85
N ASP A 28 -4.64 -0.46 -12.38
CA ASP A 28 -4.80 -0.12 -13.79
C ASP A 28 -5.74 1.08 -13.99
N SER A 29 -6.23 1.32 -15.21
CA SER A 29 -7.06 2.48 -15.53
C SER A 29 -8.44 2.47 -14.86
N VAL A 30 -8.93 1.31 -14.42
CA VAL A 30 -10.27 1.15 -13.85
C VAL A 30 -10.25 0.56 -12.43
N THR A 31 -9.11 0.06 -11.99
CA THR A 31 -8.98 -0.67 -10.72
C THR A 31 -8.05 0.08 -9.76
N SER A 32 -8.55 0.36 -8.56
CA SER A 32 -7.76 0.87 -7.45
C SER A 32 -8.33 0.35 -6.13
N TYR A 33 -7.45 0.15 -5.15
CA TYR A 33 -7.82 -0.33 -3.82
C TYR A 33 -7.24 0.58 -2.75
N GLU A 34 -7.95 0.74 -1.66
CA GLU A 34 -7.47 1.48 -0.49
C GLU A 34 -7.05 0.46 0.58
N PRO A 35 -5.74 0.23 0.78
CA PRO A 35 -5.24 -0.67 1.81
C PRO A 35 -5.22 0.00 3.19
N ASP A 36 -5.19 -0.79 4.26
CA ASP A 36 -5.06 -0.27 5.63
C ASP A 36 -3.74 0.49 5.87
N ALA A 37 -2.68 0.10 5.17
CA ALA A 37 -1.44 0.89 5.08
C ALA A 37 -0.64 0.55 3.83
N LEU A 38 0.17 1.50 3.37
CA LEU A 38 1.18 1.27 2.34
C LEU A 38 2.48 2.02 2.64
N VAL A 39 3.57 1.58 2.00
CA VAL A 39 4.86 2.29 2.00
C VAL A 39 5.27 2.58 0.57
N ARG A 40 5.73 3.81 0.34
CA ARG A 40 6.35 4.23 -0.91
C ARG A 40 7.69 4.89 -0.62
N CYS A 41 8.69 4.66 -1.46
CA CYS A 41 9.97 5.37 -1.38
C CYS A 41 10.16 6.31 -2.57
N GLY A 42 11.10 7.25 -2.44
CA GLY A 42 11.47 8.19 -3.50
C GLY A 42 10.94 9.61 -3.29
N GLU A 43 10.74 10.34 -4.39
CA GLU A 43 10.32 11.74 -4.35
C GLU A 43 8.98 11.94 -3.65
N ARG A 44 8.79 13.05 -2.94
CA ARG A 44 7.52 13.30 -2.26
C ARG A 44 6.39 13.44 -3.29
N LEU A 45 5.28 12.76 -3.03
CA LEU A 45 4.08 12.91 -3.85
C LEU A 45 3.53 14.35 -3.74
N PRO A 46 2.81 14.84 -4.78
CA PRO A 46 2.06 16.08 -4.70
C PRO A 46 1.15 16.11 -3.45
N PRO A 47 0.92 17.29 -2.83
CA PRO A 47 0.10 17.40 -1.63
C PRO A 47 -1.34 16.91 -1.78
N ASP A 48 -1.87 16.92 -3.00
CA ASP A 48 -3.22 16.51 -3.39
C ASP A 48 -3.26 15.10 -4.02
N ALA A 49 -2.14 14.37 -4.01
CA ALA A 49 -2.11 13.01 -4.49
C ALA A 49 -2.99 12.11 -3.62
N VAL A 50 -3.94 11.43 -4.25
CA VAL A 50 -4.81 10.42 -3.63
C VAL A 50 -4.54 9.00 -4.15
N LYS A 51 -3.57 8.87 -5.07
CA LYS A 51 -3.21 7.59 -5.70
C LYS A 51 -1.71 7.34 -5.64
N VAL A 52 -1.33 6.07 -5.46
CA VAL A 52 0.03 5.55 -5.55
C VAL A 52 0.08 4.47 -6.64
N VAL A 53 1.08 4.54 -7.51
CA VAL A 53 1.27 3.58 -8.63
C VAL A 53 2.45 2.64 -8.41
N ASP A 54 3.30 2.94 -7.42
CA ASP A 54 4.57 2.29 -7.12
C ASP A 54 4.72 1.96 -5.62
N PRO A 55 3.73 1.33 -4.96
CA PRO A 55 3.88 0.93 -3.56
C PRO A 55 4.94 -0.16 -3.44
N LEU A 56 5.74 -0.09 -2.37
CA LEU A 56 6.74 -1.13 -2.03
C LEU A 56 6.25 -2.09 -0.95
N ILE A 57 5.34 -1.63 -0.10
CA ILE A 57 4.66 -2.47 0.90
C ILE A 57 3.18 -2.10 0.87
N VAL A 58 2.31 -3.12 0.89
CA VAL A 58 0.86 -2.99 1.10
C VAL A 58 0.48 -3.89 2.27
N VAL A 59 -0.33 -3.37 3.18
CA VAL A 59 -0.82 -4.09 4.36
C VAL A 59 -2.34 -4.06 4.37
N GLU A 60 -2.93 -5.25 4.48
CA GLU A 60 -4.37 -5.47 4.61
C GLU A 60 -4.63 -6.21 5.94
N VAL A 61 -5.60 -5.74 6.70
CA VAL A 61 -6.07 -6.32 7.95
C VAL A 61 -7.39 -7.00 7.66
N GLY A 62 -7.35 -8.33 7.55
CA GLY A 62 -8.55 -9.11 7.33
C GLY A 62 -9.59 -8.89 8.44
N SER A 63 -10.82 -8.54 8.06
CA SER A 63 -11.95 -8.51 8.99
C SER A 63 -12.76 -9.82 8.90
N PRO A 64 -13.37 -10.29 10.00
CA PRO A 64 -14.20 -11.51 9.99
C PRO A 64 -15.30 -11.53 8.91
N SER A 65 -15.78 -10.36 8.49
CA SER A 65 -16.83 -10.19 7.48
C SER A 65 -16.34 -10.13 6.03
N SER A 66 -15.02 -9.98 5.80
CA SER A 66 -14.41 -9.89 4.45
C SER A 66 -13.54 -11.10 4.08
N LEU A 67 -13.30 -11.98 5.06
CA LEU A 67 -12.51 -13.21 4.91
C LEU A 67 -13.16 -14.17 3.91
N GLY A 68 -12.62 -14.23 2.69
CA GLY A 68 -12.83 -15.34 1.77
C GLY A 68 -12.91 -15.00 0.28
N ARG A 69 -13.28 -13.76 -0.10
CA ARG A 69 -13.40 -13.39 -1.52
C ARG A 69 -12.78 -12.04 -1.87
N ASP A 70 -13.09 -11.00 -1.10
CA ASP A 70 -12.64 -9.64 -1.41
C ASP A 70 -11.13 -9.47 -1.17
N THR A 71 -10.62 -10.08 -0.10
CA THR A 71 -9.19 -10.11 0.21
C THR A 71 -8.40 -10.86 -0.88
N GLY A 72 -8.84 -12.05 -1.30
CA GLY A 72 -8.08 -12.87 -2.26
C GLY A 72 -7.92 -12.24 -3.65
N VAL A 73 -8.97 -11.57 -4.15
CA VAL A 73 -8.91 -10.88 -5.45
C VAL A 73 -7.99 -9.66 -5.37
N LYS A 74 -8.15 -8.82 -4.33
CA LYS A 74 -7.28 -7.65 -4.10
C LYS A 74 -5.81 -8.03 -4.02
N PHE A 75 -5.48 -9.04 -3.22
CA PHE A 75 -4.11 -9.53 -3.08
C PHE A 75 -3.51 -9.98 -4.42
N THR A 76 -4.30 -10.71 -5.23
CA THR A 76 -3.83 -11.14 -6.56
C THR A 76 -3.59 -9.95 -7.49
N ASP A 77 -4.46 -8.94 -7.45
CA ASP A 77 -4.33 -7.76 -8.29
C ASP A 77 -3.15 -6.85 -7.88
N TYR A 78 -2.85 -6.72 -6.58
CA TYR A 78 -1.67 -5.98 -6.13
C TYR A 78 -0.38 -6.52 -6.75
N PHE A 79 -0.23 -7.84 -6.88
CA PHE A 79 0.95 -8.47 -7.50
C PHE A 79 1.06 -8.28 -9.02
N ARG A 80 0.09 -7.59 -9.66
CA ARG A 80 0.26 -7.11 -11.04
C ARG A 80 1.20 -5.89 -11.10
N LEU A 81 1.43 -5.21 -9.97
CA LEU A 81 2.36 -4.08 -9.89
C LEU A 81 3.81 -4.58 -9.79
N PRO A 82 4.72 -4.14 -10.67
CA PRO A 82 6.12 -4.58 -10.64
C PRO A 82 6.87 -4.25 -9.35
N SER A 83 6.38 -3.27 -8.58
CA SER A 83 6.96 -2.84 -7.31
C SER A 83 6.63 -3.78 -6.14
N LEU A 84 5.69 -4.71 -6.30
CA LEU A 84 5.27 -5.65 -5.27
C LEU A 84 5.69 -7.08 -5.63
N GLY A 85 6.56 -7.66 -4.80
CA GLY A 85 6.97 -9.05 -4.88
C GLY A 85 6.37 -9.90 -3.76
N ILE A 86 6.30 -11.21 -3.98
CA ILE A 86 6.01 -12.17 -2.90
C ILE A 86 7.33 -12.40 -2.14
N ILE A 87 7.33 -12.08 -0.85
CA ILE A 87 8.44 -12.33 0.10
C ILE A 87 8.04 -13.38 1.11
#